data_AF-A0A914G9V1-F1
#
_entry.id   AF-A0A914G9V1-F1
#
_cell.length_a   1.000
_cell.length_b   1.000
_cell.length_c   1.000
_cell.angle_alpha   90.00
_cell.angle_beta   90.00
_cell.angle_gamma   90.00
#
_symmetry.space_group_name_H-M   'P 1'
#
loop_
_entity.id
_entity.type
_entity.pdbx_description
1 polymer ?
#
loop_
_entity_poly.entity_id
_entity_poly.type
_entity_poly.pdbx_seq_one_letter_code
_entity_poly.pdbx_strand_id
1 'polypeptide(L)'
;MFRFIYQRVSPQFRAFTILARQNFTQKNARRNFAFLSTGGSTTLALSLFGSSSTKEKNVKAGKENSPELLMREADAFYDNYMIDNCWGVLRRFERTTNPEILWRIARVLAEKAKITLNKEEKRTLFLEALEYAEKAIKNEEAPGCFGAHKWFAIINNYVGEIEGTK
;
A
#
# COMPACT_ATOMS: atom_id res chain seq x y z
N MET A 1 -28.98 32.74 -12.81
CA MET A 1 -29.47 33.31 -11.53
C MET A 1 -29.79 32.17 -10.56
N PHE A 2 -28.76 31.45 -10.08
CA PHE A 2 -28.86 30.59 -8.90
C PHE A 2 -27.56 30.76 -8.12
N ARG A 3 -27.72 31.25 -6.90
CA ARG A 3 -26.69 31.74 -5.98
C ARG A 3 -26.88 30.90 -4.71
N PHE A 4 -25.77 30.59 -4.02
CA PHE A 4 -25.70 30.23 -2.58
C PHE A 4 -26.26 28.84 -2.19
N ILE A 5 -25.71 28.00 -1.30
CA ILE A 5 -24.72 28.02 -0.19
C ILE A 5 -24.26 26.57 0.04
N TYR A 6 -22.97 26.29 0.26
CA TYR A 6 -22.47 25.33 1.26
C TYR A 6 -21.00 25.68 1.53
N GLN A 7 -20.76 26.51 2.55
CA GLN A 7 -20.27 26.11 3.88
C GLN A 7 -18.82 25.58 3.86
N ARG A 8 -17.89 26.55 3.83
CA ARG A 8 -16.65 26.65 4.63
C ARG A 8 -16.33 25.43 5.51
N VAL A 9 -15.43 24.57 5.05
CA VAL A 9 -14.69 23.62 5.92
C VAL A 9 -13.32 24.23 6.21
N SER A 10 -13.04 24.39 7.49
CA SER A 10 -11.85 25.01 8.07
C SER A 10 -10.55 24.26 7.75
N PRO A 11 -9.41 24.96 7.58
CA PRO A 11 -8.10 24.34 7.50
C PRO A 11 -7.63 24.01 8.92
N GLN A 12 -7.76 22.74 9.33
CA GLN A 12 -7.08 22.26 10.53
C GLN A 12 -5.61 22.03 10.19
N PHE A 13 -4.80 23.06 10.45
CA PHE A 13 -3.36 22.95 10.65
C PHE A 13 -3.07 21.75 11.57
N ARG A 14 -2.41 20.72 11.04
CA ARG A 14 -1.69 19.74 11.87
C ARG A 14 -0.21 20.02 11.73
N ALA A 15 0.28 20.80 12.69
CA ALA A 15 1.69 20.92 13.01
C ALA A 15 2.25 19.50 13.28
N PHE A 16 3.16 19.06 12.41
CA PHE A 16 3.99 17.90 12.70
C PHE A 16 5.10 18.35 13.65
N THR A 17 4.79 18.28 14.94
CA THR A 17 5.77 18.40 16.02
C THR A 17 6.70 17.19 15.93
N ILE A 18 7.95 17.43 15.52
CA ILE A 18 9.03 16.45 15.58
C ILE A 18 9.37 16.27 17.06
N LEU A 19 8.94 15.15 17.65
CA LEU A 19 9.45 14.69 18.94
C LEU A 19 9.94 13.24 18.83
N ALA A 20 11.24 13.15 19.07
CA ALA A 20 12.13 12.02 19.28
C ALA A 20 11.49 10.65 19.59
N ARG A 21 12.08 9.61 18.99
CA ARG A 21 12.18 8.30 19.64
C ARG A 21 13.62 7.82 19.65
N GLN A 22 14.08 7.56 20.86
CA GLN A 22 15.41 7.15 21.27
C GLN A 22 15.77 5.78 20.68
N ASN A 23 17.03 5.64 20.27
CA ASN A 23 17.64 4.38 19.86
C ASN A 23 17.72 3.43 21.05
N PHE A 24 16.93 2.36 21.02
CA PHE A 24 17.09 1.25 21.95
C PHE A 24 18.01 0.20 21.32
N THR A 25 19.28 0.25 21.69
CA THR A 25 20.28 -0.76 21.33
C THR A 25 20.07 -2.00 22.19
N GLN A 26 19.57 -3.08 21.59
CA GLN A 26 19.45 -4.35 22.30
C GLN A 26 20.78 -5.12 22.26
N LYS A 27 21.17 -5.59 23.45
CA LYS A 27 22.46 -6.15 23.82
C LYS A 27 22.62 -7.58 23.32
N ASN A 28 23.78 -7.87 22.72
CA ASN A 28 24.28 -9.22 22.46
C ASN A 28 24.70 -9.86 23.80
N ALA A 29 23.91 -10.82 24.29
CA ALA A 29 24.25 -11.61 25.47
C ALA A 29 24.63 -13.03 25.03
N ARG A 30 25.94 -13.28 24.87
CA ARG A 30 26.50 -14.63 24.82
C ARG A 30 26.31 -15.27 26.18
N ARG A 31 25.54 -16.36 26.27
CA ARG A 31 25.42 -17.19 27.47
C ARG A 31 25.71 -18.64 27.09
N ASN A 32 26.96 -19.06 27.35
CA ASN A 32 27.30 -20.46 27.55
C ASN A 32 26.73 -20.86 28.92
N PHE A 33 25.76 -21.76 28.95
CA PHE A 33 25.32 -22.40 30.18
C PHE A 33 25.94 -23.80 30.24
N ALA A 34 26.95 -23.92 31.10
CA ALA A 34 27.56 -25.19 31.47
C ALA A 34 26.61 -26.00 32.34
N PHE A 35 26.55 -27.30 32.06
CA PHE A 35 25.80 -28.33 32.78
C PHE A 35 26.62 -28.76 34.01
N LEU A 36 26.05 -28.73 35.21
CA LEU A 36 26.62 -29.35 36.44
C LEU A 36 25.44 -29.75 37.35
N SER A 37 25.07 -31.03 37.38
CA SER A 37 25.37 -32.02 38.43
C SER A 37 24.74 -31.75 39.80
N THR A 38 23.74 -32.60 40.11
CA THR A 38 23.60 -33.39 41.36
C THR A 38 23.54 -32.65 42.71
N GLY A 39 22.39 -32.74 43.40
CA GLY A 39 22.25 -32.47 44.84
C GLY A 39 20.95 -31.74 45.18
N GLY A 40 20.09 -32.37 45.99
CA GLY A 40 18.71 -31.94 46.22
C GLY A 40 18.53 -30.63 47.00
N SER A 41 17.42 -29.96 46.73
CA SER A 41 16.56 -29.21 47.69
C SER A 41 15.60 -28.33 46.88
N THR A 42 14.31 -28.46 47.14
CA THR A 42 13.21 -27.78 46.46
C THR A 42 13.16 -26.30 46.81
N THR A 43 13.31 -25.40 45.83
CA THR A 43 12.74 -24.03 45.91
C THR A 43 12.21 -23.61 44.55
N LEU A 44 10.98 -23.10 44.57
CA LEU A 44 10.15 -22.71 43.43
C LEU A 44 10.79 -21.54 42.66
N ALA A 45 11.27 -21.79 41.45
CA ALA A 45 11.75 -20.74 40.55
C ALA A 45 10.61 -20.26 39.63
N LEU A 46 10.23 -18.98 39.77
CA LEU A 46 9.32 -18.27 38.87
C LEU A 46 9.83 -18.38 37.42
N SER A 47 9.14 -19.16 36.60
CA SER A 47 9.34 -19.20 35.15
C SER A 47 8.73 -17.94 34.53
N LEU A 48 9.54 -16.89 34.43
CA LEU A 48 9.21 -15.62 33.81
C LEU A 48 9.26 -15.73 32.28
N PHE A 49 8.08 -15.70 31.67
CA PHE A 49 7.79 -15.33 30.28
C PHE A 49 8.67 -16.00 29.20
N GLY A 50 8.29 -17.23 28.87
CA GLY A 50 8.85 -18.01 27.78
C GLY A 50 8.46 -17.46 26.40
N SER A 51 9.48 -16.96 25.73
CA SER A 51 9.60 -16.59 24.32
C SER A 51 8.80 -17.46 23.36
N SER A 52 8.12 -16.78 22.43
CA SER A 52 7.35 -17.32 21.32
C SER A 52 8.07 -18.45 20.57
N SER A 53 7.40 -19.59 20.46
CA SER A 53 7.74 -20.64 19.51
C SER A 53 7.53 -20.10 18.10
N THR A 54 8.65 -19.77 17.45
CA THR A 54 8.75 -19.65 16.00
C THR A 54 8.26 -20.96 15.40
N LYS A 55 7.00 -20.98 14.93
CA LYS A 55 6.60 -21.90 13.88
C LYS A 55 7.46 -21.55 12.68
N GLU A 56 8.44 -22.40 12.40
CA GLU A 56 9.08 -22.49 11.09
C GLU A 56 8.00 -22.63 10.03
N LYS A 57 7.67 -21.51 9.37
CA LYS A 57 6.90 -21.54 8.14
C LYS A 57 7.86 -21.96 7.03
N ASN A 58 8.01 -23.26 6.87
CA ASN A 58 8.42 -23.84 5.60
C ASN A 58 7.29 -23.55 4.60
N VAL A 59 7.25 -22.35 4.02
CA VAL A 59 6.28 -22.00 2.97
C VAL A 59 6.78 -22.66 1.69
N LYS A 60 6.43 -23.94 1.57
CA LYS A 60 6.44 -24.65 0.31
C LYS A 60 5.66 -23.83 -0.71
N ALA A 61 6.30 -23.65 -1.86
CA ALA A 61 5.71 -23.12 -3.08
C ALA A 61 4.38 -23.81 -3.37
N GLY A 62 3.30 -23.08 -3.06
CA GLY A 62 1.93 -23.35 -3.43
C GLY A 62 1.23 -22.01 -3.50
N LYS A 63 1.69 -21.13 -4.40
CA LYS A 63 1.15 -19.78 -4.57
C LYS A 63 -0.14 -19.88 -5.39
N GLU A 64 -1.21 -20.39 -4.79
CA GLU A 64 -2.56 -20.10 -5.27
C GLU A 64 -2.78 -18.61 -5.04
N ASN A 65 -2.64 -17.82 -6.10
CA ASN A 65 -2.65 -16.37 -6.00
C ASN A 65 -4.10 -15.91 -5.86
N SER A 66 -4.65 -15.97 -4.64
CA SER A 66 -5.91 -15.29 -4.37
C SER A 66 -5.74 -13.81 -4.73
N PRO A 67 -6.69 -13.20 -5.49
CA PRO A 67 -6.55 -11.84 -5.99
C PRO A 67 -6.29 -10.84 -4.86
N GLU A 68 -6.83 -11.10 -3.67
CA GLU A 68 -6.61 -10.29 -2.47
C GLU A 68 -5.16 -10.27 -1.97
N LEU A 69 -4.45 -11.40 -2.00
CA LEU A 69 -3.04 -11.44 -1.57
C LEU A 69 -2.15 -10.61 -2.49
N LEU A 70 -2.48 -10.59 -3.78
CA LEU A 70 -1.76 -9.81 -4.77
C LEU A 70 -2.07 -8.33 -4.66
N MET A 71 -3.31 -7.96 -4.32
CA MET A 71 -3.65 -6.57 -3.99
C MET A 71 -2.81 -6.10 -2.80
N ARG A 72 -2.71 -6.90 -1.75
CA ARG A 72 -1.88 -6.59 -0.57
C ARG A 72 -0.40 -6.49 -0.93
N GLU A 73 0.11 -7.38 -1.78
CA GLU A 73 1.50 -7.35 -2.26
C GLU A 73 1.75 -6.09 -3.11
N ALA A 74 0.82 -5.72 -4.00
CA ALA A 74 0.89 -4.50 -4.80
C ALA A 74 0.86 -3.23 -3.93
N ASP A 75 -0.02 -3.20 -2.92
CA ASP A 75 -0.10 -2.09 -1.96
C ASP A 75 1.22 -1.97 -1.16
N ALA A 76 1.83 -3.09 -0.76
CA ALA A 76 3.15 -3.07 -0.11
C ALA A 76 4.26 -2.55 -1.04
N PHE A 77 4.25 -2.89 -2.34
CA PHE A 77 5.21 -2.32 -3.29
C PHE A 77 5.00 -0.82 -3.49
N TYR A 78 3.74 -0.36 -3.50
CA TYR A 78 3.41 1.05 -3.60
C TYR A 78 3.89 1.85 -2.38
N ASP A 79 3.67 1.34 -1.16
CA ASP A 79 4.12 1.98 0.08
C ASP A 79 5.65 2.13 0.16
N ASN A 80 6.38 1.21 -0.47
CA ASN A 80 7.84 1.26 -0.59
C ASN A 80 8.33 2.06 -1.83
N TYR A 81 7.45 2.74 -2.56
CA TYR A 81 7.74 3.47 -3.79
C TYR A 81 8.39 2.62 -4.90
N MET A 82 8.21 1.30 -4.88
CA MET A 82 8.67 0.38 -5.91
C MET A 82 7.62 0.25 -7.03
N ILE A 83 7.40 1.33 -7.77
CA ILE A 83 6.30 1.47 -8.73
C ILE A 83 6.37 0.44 -9.87
N ASP A 84 7.55 0.15 -10.40
CA ASP A 84 7.72 -0.85 -11.48
C ASP A 84 7.41 -2.28 -11.02
N ASN A 85 7.77 -2.62 -9.78
CA ASN A 85 7.43 -3.91 -9.19
C ASN A 85 5.92 -4.02 -8.95
N CYS A 86 5.28 -2.93 -8.50
CA CYS A 86 3.83 -2.85 -8.35
C CYS A 86 3.13 -3.09 -9.70
N TRP A 87 3.61 -2.43 -10.76
CA TRP A 87 3.13 -2.65 -12.13
C TRP A 87 3.29 -4.11 -12.59
N GLY A 88 4.44 -4.73 -12.30
CA GLY A 88 4.73 -6.12 -12.65
C GLY A 88 3.79 -7.14 -12.01
N VAL A 89 3.27 -6.85 -10.81
CA VAL A 89 2.24 -7.68 -10.15
C VAL A 89 0.87 -7.41 -10.77
N LEU A 90 0.50 -6.14 -10.92
CA LEU A 90 -0.84 -5.73 -11.37
C LEU A 90 -1.13 -6.05 -12.84
N ARG A 91 -0.12 -6.01 -13.72
CA ARG A 91 -0.29 -6.33 -15.16
C ARG A 91 -0.83 -7.74 -15.41
N ARG A 92 -0.65 -8.66 -14.45
CA ARG A 92 -1.20 -10.02 -14.54
C ARG A 92 -2.74 -10.04 -14.50
N PHE A 93 -3.33 -8.97 -13.98
CA PHE A 93 -4.77 -8.79 -13.77
C PHE A 93 -5.37 -7.70 -14.63
N GLU A 94 -4.65 -7.22 -15.65
CA GLU A 94 -5.08 -6.14 -16.55
C GLU A 94 -6.42 -6.43 -17.25
N ARG A 95 -6.71 -7.72 -17.50
CA ARG A 95 -7.96 -8.19 -18.13
C ARG A 95 -9.09 -8.47 -17.13
N THR A 96 -8.86 -8.28 -15.84
CA THR A 96 -9.86 -8.56 -14.80
C THR A 96 -10.86 -7.42 -14.74
N THR A 97 -12.12 -7.74 -14.49
CA THR A 97 -13.21 -6.75 -14.36
C THR A 97 -13.38 -6.19 -12.95
N ASN A 98 -12.59 -6.65 -11.97
CA ASN A 98 -12.71 -6.26 -10.59
C ASN A 98 -12.31 -4.78 -10.40
N PRO A 99 -13.23 -3.91 -9.93
CA PRO A 99 -12.96 -2.48 -9.77
C PRO A 99 -11.79 -2.21 -8.82
N GLU A 100 -11.59 -3.04 -7.78
CA GLU A 100 -10.50 -2.89 -6.80
C GLU A 100 -9.11 -3.01 -7.42
N ILE A 101 -8.97 -3.83 -8.47
CA ILE A 101 -7.70 -4.00 -9.18
C ILE A 101 -7.51 -2.86 -10.17
N LEU A 102 -8.56 -2.50 -10.91
CA LEU A 102 -8.53 -1.50 -11.97
C LEU A 102 -8.10 -0.12 -11.45
N TRP A 103 -8.62 0.32 -10.30
CA TRP A 103 -8.21 1.63 -9.75
C TRP A 103 -6.76 1.61 -9.25
N ARG A 104 -6.25 0.46 -8.77
CA ARG A 104 -4.84 0.31 -8.37
C ARG A 104 -3.91 0.38 -9.56
N ILE A 105 -4.31 -0.23 -10.69
CA ILE A 105 -3.63 -0.11 -11.98
C ILE A 105 -3.56 1.37 -12.39
N ALA A 106 -4.70 2.06 -12.37
CA ALA A 106 -4.79 3.49 -12.70
C ALA A 106 -3.87 4.35 -11.81
N ARG A 107 -3.85 4.09 -10.50
CA ARG A 107 -2.95 4.76 -9.55
C ARG A 107 -1.47 4.57 -9.92
N VAL A 108 -1.06 3.34 -10.24
CA VAL A 108 0.33 3.04 -10.59
C VAL A 108 0.73 3.71 -11.90
N LEU A 109 -0.15 3.70 -12.92
CA LEU A 109 0.10 4.41 -14.17
C LEU A 109 0.22 5.92 -13.97
N ALA A 110 -0.65 6.52 -13.15
CA ALA A 110 -0.57 7.93 -12.79
C ALA A 110 0.76 8.26 -12.09
N GLU A 111 1.25 7.37 -11.23
CA GLU A 111 2.54 7.57 -10.57
C GLU A 111 3.71 7.45 -11.55
N LYS A 112 3.66 6.49 -12.48
CA LYS A 112 4.63 6.42 -13.59
C LYS A 112 4.63 7.68 -14.43
N ALA A 113 3.45 8.21 -14.76
CA ALA A 113 3.30 9.45 -15.53
C ALA A 113 3.93 10.66 -14.82
N LYS A 114 3.91 10.71 -13.48
CA LYS A 114 4.57 11.78 -12.71
C LYS A 114 6.09 11.68 -12.75
N ILE A 115 6.64 10.46 -12.80
CA ILE A 115 8.09 10.22 -12.88
C ILE A 115 8.61 10.53 -14.29
N THR A 116 7.79 10.34 -15.32
CA THR A 116 8.14 10.63 -16.71
C THR A 116 8.38 12.12 -16.96
N LEU A 117 9.54 12.44 -17.54
CA LEU A 117 9.94 13.82 -17.90
C LEU A 117 9.40 14.26 -19.27
N ASN A 118 9.24 13.32 -20.20
CA ASN A 118 8.72 13.60 -21.53
C ASN A 118 7.22 13.93 -21.46
N LYS A 119 6.83 15.09 -22.00
CA LYS A 119 5.45 15.59 -21.95
C LYS A 119 4.48 14.71 -22.75
N GLU A 120 4.91 14.19 -23.89
CA GLU A 120 4.04 13.36 -24.75
C GLU A 120 3.77 12.01 -24.10
N GLU A 121 4.83 11.34 -23.61
CA GLU A 121 4.71 10.08 -22.87
C GLU A 121 3.93 10.25 -21.56
N LYS A 122 4.13 11.36 -20.86
CA LYS A 122 3.33 11.69 -19.67
C LYS A 122 1.85 11.80 -20.01
N ARG A 123 1.51 12.47 -21.13
CA ARG A 123 0.14 12.58 -21.60
C ARG A 123 -0.45 11.20 -21.92
N THR A 124 0.27 10.35 -22.65
CA THR A 124 -0.24 9.01 -23.00
C THR A 124 -0.49 8.16 -21.76
N LEU A 125 0.42 8.19 -20.78
CA LEU A 125 0.26 7.45 -19.52
C LEU A 125 -0.94 7.93 -18.69
N PHE A 126 -1.20 9.24 -18.64
CA PHE A 126 -2.38 9.75 -17.93
C PHE A 126 -3.70 9.41 -18.63
N LEU A 127 -3.72 9.45 -19.97
CA LEU A 127 -4.88 9.03 -20.74
C LEU A 127 -5.16 7.54 -20.53
N GLU A 128 -4.12 6.70 -20.57
CA GLU A 128 -4.24 5.27 -20.28
C GLU A 128 -4.75 5.02 -18.85
N ALA A 129 -4.21 5.75 -17.86
CA ALA A 129 -4.68 5.67 -16.48
C ALA A 129 -6.16 6.06 -16.34
N LEU A 130 -6.62 7.06 -17.10
CA LEU A 130 -8.01 7.49 -17.12
C LEU A 130 -8.93 6.41 -17.69
N GLU A 131 -8.54 5.73 -18.77
CA GLU A 131 -9.31 4.61 -19.32
C GLU A 131 -9.52 3.49 -18.29
N TYR A 132 -8.48 3.15 -17.51
CA TYR A 132 -8.60 2.14 -16.45
C TYR A 132 -9.51 2.62 -15.30
N ALA A 133 -9.42 3.88 -14.92
CA ALA A 133 -10.28 4.46 -13.90
C ALA A 133 -11.76 4.49 -14.35
N GLU A 134 -12.04 4.84 -15.60
CA GLU A 134 -13.39 4.76 -16.16
C GLU A 134 -13.92 3.33 -16.22
N LYS A 135 -13.08 2.37 -16.63
CA LYS A 135 -13.44 0.95 -16.60
C LYS A 135 -13.79 0.49 -15.19
N ALA A 136 -13.08 0.98 -14.17
CA ALA A 136 -13.37 0.67 -12.77
C ALA A 136 -14.75 1.18 -12.34
N ILE A 137 -15.11 2.42 -12.71
CA ILE A 137 -16.43 3.00 -12.40
C ILE A 137 -17.55 2.28 -13.17
N LYS A 138 -17.34 1.94 -14.44
CA LYS A 138 -18.33 1.22 -15.26
C LYS A 138 -18.65 -0.17 -14.71
N ASN A 139 -17.67 -0.83 -14.09
CA ASN A 139 -17.80 -2.18 -13.54
C ASN A 139 -18.10 -2.23 -12.05
N GLU A 140 -18.38 -1.08 -11.40
CA GLU A 140 -18.64 -1.10 -9.96
C GLU A 140 -20.03 -1.65 -9.63
N GLU A 141 -20.09 -2.52 -8.63
CA GLU A 141 -21.34 -3.02 -8.06
C GLU A 141 -21.68 -2.20 -6.80
N ALA A 142 -22.97 -2.00 -6.50
CA ALA A 142 -23.39 -1.33 -5.27
C ALA A 142 -22.89 -2.11 -4.04
N PRO A 143 -22.17 -1.48 -3.08
CA PRO A 143 -22.21 -0.07 -2.66
C PRO A 143 -21.22 0.90 -3.34
N GLY A 144 -20.53 0.51 -4.41
CA GLY A 144 -19.57 1.34 -5.13
C GLY A 144 -18.15 1.27 -4.55
N CYS A 145 -17.13 1.47 -5.39
CA CYS A 145 -15.73 1.39 -4.98
C CYS A 145 -15.18 2.78 -4.66
N PHE A 146 -15.01 3.09 -3.37
CA PHE A 146 -14.49 4.39 -2.93
C PHE A 146 -13.12 4.73 -3.55
N GLY A 147 -12.25 3.74 -3.70
CA GLY A 147 -10.93 3.90 -4.32
C GLY A 147 -11.03 4.36 -5.78
N ALA A 148 -11.92 3.76 -6.56
CA ALA A 148 -12.12 4.08 -7.97
C ALA A 148 -12.54 5.54 -8.16
N HIS A 149 -13.57 6.00 -7.45
CA HIS A 149 -14.05 7.39 -7.54
C HIS A 149 -12.98 8.41 -7.14
N LYS A 150 -12.25 8.13 -6.04
CA LYS A 150 -11.17 9.01 -5.58
C LYS A 150 -10.08 9.15 -6.64
N TRP A 151 -9.58 8.03 -7.16
CA TRP A 151 -8.48 8.06 -8.12
C TRP A 151 -8.92 8.56 -9.49
N PHE A 152 -10.16 8.29 -9.90
CA PHE A 152 -10.75 8.87 -11.10
C PHE A 152 -10.74 10.40 -11.06
N ALA A 153 -11.22 11.01 -9.97
CA ALA A 153 -11.22 12.47 -9.84
C ALA A 153 -9.80 13.07 -9.90
N ILE A 154 -8.83 12.43 -9.26
CA ILE A 154 -7.41 12.87 -9.26
C ILE A 154 -6.82 12.78 -10.67
N ILE A 155 -7.01 11.65 -11.36
CA ILE A 155 -6.48 11.43 -12.71
C ILE A 155 -7.15 12.37 -13.70
N ASN A 156 -8.46 12.55 -13.61
CA ASN A 156 -9.21 13.48 -14.44
C ASN A 156 -8.71 14.93 -14.29
N ASN A 157 -8.34 15.35 -13.07
CA ASN A 157 -7.71 16.66 -12.87
C ASN A 157 -6.37 16.76 -13.62
N TYR A 158 -5.50 15.75 -13.55
CA TYR A 158 -4.22 15.76 -14.28
C TYR A 158 -4.41 15.79 -15.79
N VAL A 159 -5.37 15.02 -16.32
CA VAL A 159 -5.71 15.07 -17.75
C VAL A 159 -6.22 16.46 -18.12
N GLY A 160 -7.13 17.03 -17.33
CA GLY A 160 -7.63 18.39 -17.54
C GLY A 160 -6.53 19.46 -17.54
N GLU A 161 -5.54 19.35 -16.66
CA GLU A 161 -4.36 20.24 -16.66
C GLU A 161 -3.55 20.14 -17.96
N ILE A 162 -3.35 18.92 -18.48
CA ILE A 162 -2.60 18.66 -19.72
C ILE A 162 -3.35 19.12 -20.97
N GLU A 163 -4.69 19.01 -20.97
CA GLU A 163 -5.52 19.42 -22.11
C GLU A 163 -5.89 20.89 -22.09
N GLY A 164 -6.03 21.47 -20.90
CA GLY A 164 -6.42 22.86 -20.68
C GLY A 164 -5.30 23.88 -20.87
N THR A 165 -4.05 23.46 -21.11
CA THR A 165 -2.92 24.37 -21.38
C THR A 165 -2.86 24.89 -22.83
N LYS A 166 -4.01 24.96 -23.52
CA LYS A 166 -4.11 25.46 -24.90
C LYS A 166 -4.20 26.99 -24.97
#